data_AF-A0AA96LE70-F1
#
_entry.id   AF-A0AA96LE70-F1
#
_cell.length_a   1.000
_cell.length_b   1.000
_cell.length_c   1.000
_cell.angle_alpha   90.00
_cell.angle_beta   90.00
_cell.angle_gamma   90.00
#
_symmetry.space_group_name_H-M   'P 1'
#
loop_
_entity.id
_entity.type
_entity.pdbx_description
1 polymer ?
#
loop_
_entity_poly.entity_id
_entity_poly.type
_entity_poly.pdbx_seq_one_letter_code
_entity_poly.pdbx_strand_id
1 'polypeptide(L)'
;MVKLSNNVRARDDKMINNFRVTSTSLRSAEVEDIILRETTTTRLVFRATIVDNQHDQSKSVKGTFIFQKKSMKNIWEDTKDIPLTSLKAGEGVSLKLDTGELHSLVTSVKQLYELHLQYGVPTGTNEFTVTDKNVTSVIQQFMQDSSLLDQLVEQGKTELFIESVKWISDHKDSGQIIGKLRQINIDDLSKINSVVGIANFVKILDVWRKNKTNADEEYWQQLLTNHSWILSQVFAQPLVLFKDKVYLGGKGLDNSGGKVVDFLYKNELTESVAMIEIKTPETKIMASEYRNKVYSIHSDLTGAITQVLAYKEQIQRDYNSLRLQTEDTFKVLNPKCIVVAGCLENLSGEKLHSFELFRREMKNVEIITFDELFGKIEAILEFLQSET
;
A
#
# COMPACT_ATOMS: atom_id res chain seq x y z
N MET A 1 -9.80 25.84 1.92
CA MET A 1 -9.93 26.19 0.48
C MET A 1 -9.02 27.37 0.20
N VAL A 2 -7.79 27.12 -0.26
CA VAL A 2 -6.87 28.15 -0.75
C VAL A 2 -6.33 27.64 -2.07
N LYS A 3 -6.85 28.18 -3.18
CA LYS A 3 -6.34 27.95 -4.53
C LYS A 3 -5.19 28.92 -4.76
N LEU A 4 -3.98 28.41 -4.91
CA LEU A 4 -2.89 29.14 -5.55
C LEU A 4 -2.67 28.51 -6.93
N SER A 5 -3.00 29.28 -7.95
CA SER A 5 -2.78 28.98 -9.36
C SER A 5 -1.28 29.00 -9.65
N ASN A 6 -0.68 27.84 -9.87
CA ASN A 6 0.66 27.73 -10.41
C ASN A 6 0.60 27.82 -11.93
N ASN A 7 1.10 28.93 -12.47
CA ASN A 7 1.50 29.03 -13.86
C ASN A 7 2.88 29.69 -13.90
N VAL A 8 3.92 28.89 -13.66
CA VAL A 8 5.30 29.24 -13.99
C VAL A 8 5.90 28.01 -14.66
N ARG A 9 6.28 28.17 -15.94
CA ARG A 9 7.10 27.20 -16.68
C ARG A 9 8.42 27.05 -15.93
N ALA A 10 8.58 25.97 -15.17
CA ALA A 10 9.88 25.57 -14.67
C ALA A 10 10.72 25.07 -15.85
N ARG A 11 11.76 25.83 -16.21
CA ARG A 11 12.90 25.26 -16.93
C ARG A 11 13.64 24.40 -15.91
N ASP A 12 13.52 23.09 -16.05
CA ASP A 12 14.39 22.14 -15.36
C ASP A 12 15.80 22.21 -15.98
N ASP A 13 16.56 23.26 -15.66
CA ASP A 13 18.02 23.20 -15.78
C ASP A 13 18.54 22.43 -14.57
N LYS A 14 18.64 21.10 -14.72
CA LYS A 14 19.40 20.25 -13.79
C LYS A 14 20.84 20.77 -13.77
N MET A 15 21.23 21.40 -12.67
CA MET A 15 22.62 21.82 -12.42
C MET A 15 23.51 20.57 -12.28
N ILE A 16 24.08 20.13 -13.40
CA ILE A 16 25.14 19.13 -13.42
C ILE A 16 26.42 19.84 -12.98
N ASN A 17 26.87 19.57 -11.76
CA ASN A 17 28.15 20.09 -11.29
C ASN A 17 29.26 19.07 -11.56
N ASN A 18 30.31 19.56 -12.22
CA ASN A 18 31.54 18.83 -12.44
C ASN A 18 32.60 19.33 -11.45
N PHE A 19 33.15 18.42 -10.65
CA PHE A 19 34.24 18.73 -9.73
C PHE A 19 35.53 18.09 -10.24
N ARG A 20 36.54 18.92 -10.51
CA ARG A 20 37.90 18.44 -10.63
C ARG A 20 38.54 18.42 -9.24
N VAL A 21 39.02 17.26 -8.81
CA VAL A 21 39.57 17.05 -7.48
C VAL A 21 40.99 16.52 -7.61
N THR A 22 41.94 17.18 -6.95
CA THR A 22 43.36 16.83 -6.98
C THR A 22 43.85 16.51 -5.57
N SER A 23 44.36 15.29 -5.38
CA SER A 23 44.94 14.85 -4.12
C SER A 23 46.10 15.75 -3.69
N THR A 24 46.05 16.27 -2.46
CA THR A 24 47.13 17.04 -1.84
C THR A 24 47.88 16.22 -0.80
N SER A 25 47.26 15.18 -0.25
CA SER A 25 47.88 14.17 0.61
C SER A 25 47.04 12.88 0.60
N LEU A 26 47.52 11.84 1.29
CA LEU A 26 46.73 10.61 1.54
C LEU A 26 45.40 10.86 2.26
N ARG A 27 45.22 12.03 2.89
CA ARG A 27 44.05 12.39 3.70
C ARG A 27 43.37 13.67 3.24
N SER A 28 43.80 14.26 2.14
CA SER A 28 43.19 15.48 1.64
C SER A 28 43.25 15.59 0.12
N ALA A 29 42.20 16.14 -0.46
CA ALA A 29 42.16 16.49 -1.88
C ALA A 29 41.53 17.87 -2.06
N GLU A 30 42.19 18.72 -2.82
CA GLU A 30 41.72 20.06 -3.16
C GLU A 30 40.77 19.99 -4.35
N VAL A 31 39.66 20.71 -4.24
CA VAL A 31 38.65 20.83 -5.31
C VAL A 31 38.94 22.10 -6.08
N GLU A 32 38.79 22.06 -7.39
CA GLU A 32 38.82 23.26 -8.22
C GLU A 32 37.85 24.33 -7.69
N ASP A 33 38.28 25.59 -7.79
CA ASP A 33 37.59 26.75 -7.22
C ASP A 33 36.12 26.81 -7.64
N ILE A 34 35.22 26.74 -6.65
CA ILE A 34 33.78 26.89 -6.88
C ILE A 34 33.48 28.37 -7.04
N ILE A 35 33.11 28.79 -8.24
CA ILE A 35 32.83 30.20 -8.55
C ILE A 35 31.46 30.58 -7.98
N LEU A 36 31.43 31.51 -7.02
CA LEU A 36 30.20 32.00 -6.43
C LEU A 36 29.69 33.25 -7.17
N ARG A 37 30.62 34.13 -7.54
CA ARG A 37 30.35 35.34 -8.34
C ARG A 37 31.57 35.67 -9.18
N GLU A 38 31.36 36.04 -10.42
CA GLU A 38 32.42 36.46 -11.34
C GLU A 38 32.02 37.71 -12.12
N THR A 39 32.97 38.62 -12.27
CA THR A 39 32.91 39.76 -13.19
C THR A 39 34.07 39.66 -14.17
N THR A 40 34.19 40.62 -15.09
CA THR A 40 35.31 40.64 -16.05
C THR A 40 36.69 40.79 -15.39
N THR A 41 36.76 41.31 -14.17
CA THR A 41 38.04 41.68 -13.51
C THR A 41 38.22 41.11 -12.11
N THR A 42 37.15 40.70 -11.44
CA THR A 42 37.18 40.14 -10.08
C THR A 42 36.22 38.97 -9.95
N ARG A 43 36.53 38.02 -9.07
CA ARG A 43 35.60 36.94 -8.69
C ARG A 43 35.74 36.57 -7.23
N LEU A 44 34.67 36.02 -6.67
CA LEU A 44 34.61 35.39 -5.37
C LEU A 44 34.47 33.88 -5.59
N VAL A 45 35.42 33.12 -5.06
CA VAL A 45 35.43 31.66 -5.15
C VAL A 45 35.42 31.03 -3.76
N PHE A 46 34.90 29.83 -3.67
CA PHE A 46 35.05 28.96 -2.52
C PHE A 46 35.99 27.82 -2.89
N ARG A 47 37.20 27.83 -2.31
CA ARG A 47 38.18 26.76 -2.49
C ARG A 47 37.92 25.69 -1.44
N ALA A 48 37.42 24.54 -1.87
CA ALA A 48 37.08 23.44 -0.99
C ALA A 48 38.21 22.41 -0.92
N THR A 49 38.30 21.71 0.21
CA THR A 49 39.18 20.56 0.40
C THR A 49 38.37 19.44 1.04
N ILE A 50 38.37 18.29 0.38
CA ILE A 50 37.87 17.03 0.94
C ILE A 50 38.95 16.50 1.87
N VAL A 51 38.57 16.10 3.09
CA VAL A 51 39.48 15.63 4.13
C VAL A 51 38.97 14.34 4.77
N ASP A 52 39.89 13.43 5.02
CA ASP A 52 39.65 12.27 5.89
C ASP A 52 39.78 12.72 7.36
N ASN A 53 38.65 13.07 7.96
CA ASN A 53 38.58 13.51 9.35
C ASN A 53 38.47 12.32 10.30
N GLN A 54 39.59 11.97 10.94
CA GLN A 54 39.68 10.80 11.83
C GLN A 54 38.86 10.93 13.13
N HIS A 55 38.44 12.14 13.51
CA HIS A 55 37.60 12.34 14.69
C HIS A 55 36.11 12.19 14.36
N ASP A 56 35.69 12.60 13.16
CA ASP A 56 34.30 12.61 12.74
C ASP A 56 34.21 12.56 11.21
N GLN A 57 33.93 11.37 10.67
CA GLN A 57 33.83 11.15 9.22
C GLN A 57 32.69 11.92 8.57
N SER A 58 31.69 12.39 9.33
CA SER A 58 30.62 13.24 8.81
C SER A 58 31.07 14.68 8.53
N LYS A 59 32.29 15.06 8.97
CA LYS A 59 32.90 16.38 8.78
C LYS A 59 34.09 16.31 7.82
N SER A 60 33.80 15.97 6.56
CA SER A 60 34.79 15.66 5.53
C SER A 60 35.05 16.77 4.50
N VAL A 61 34.42 17.94 4.62
CA VAL A 61 34.65 19.09 3.72
C VAL A 61 35.03 20.32 4.54
N LYS A 62 36.10 20.99 4.15
CA LYS A 62 36.47 22.33 4.62
C LYS A 62 36.67 23.26 3.42
N GLY A 63 36.72 24.56 3.65
CA GLY A 63 37.07 25.48 2.57
C GLY A 63 37.30 26.90 3.01
N THR A 64 37.70 27.72 2.05
CA THR A 64 38.07 29.12 2.26
C THR A 64 37.46 29.96 1.15
N PHE A 65 36.87 31.11 1.51
CA PHE A 65 36.44 32.11 0.54
C PHE A 65 37.63 32.94 0.11
N ILE A 66 37.82 33.09 -1.20
CA ILE A 66 38.96 33.80 -1.77
C ILE A 66 38.42 34.81 -2.78
N PHE A 67 38.83 36.06 -2.63
CA PHE A 67 38.69 37.05 -3.69
C PHE A 67 39.85 36.92 -4.64
N GLN A 68 39.56 36.87 -5.93
CA GLN A 68 40.56 36.84 -6.98
C GLN A 68 40.39 38.06 -7.87
N LYS A 69 41.52 38.64 -8.29
CA LYS A 69 41.56 39.72 -9.27
C LYS A 69 42.35 39.27 -10.50
N LYS A 70 41.87 39.63 -11.67
CA LYS A 70 42.53 39.28 -12.92
C LYS A 70 43.76 40.16 -13.13
N SER A 71 44.90 39.54 -13.40
CA SER A 71 46.14 40.25 -13.69
C SER A 71 46.18 40.74 -15.15
N MET A 72 47.18 41.56 -15.48
CA MET A 72 47.40 42.06 -16.85
C MET A 72 47.62 40.94 -17.88
N LYS A 73 47.94 39.71 -17.42
CA LYS A 73 48.09 38.51 -18.25
C LYS A 73 46.82 37.68 -18.36
N ASN A 74 45.67 38.21 -17.92
CA ASN A 74 44.38 37.52 -17.88
C ASN A 74 44.32 36.28 -16.95
N ILE A 75 45.22 36.18 -15.97
CA ILE A 75 45.27 35.08 -14.98
C ILE A 75 44.59 35.56 -13.69
N TRP A 76 43.79 34.70 -13.07
CA TRP A 76 43.20 34.96 -11.75
C TRP A 76 44.25 34.82 -10.66
N GLU A 77 44.41 35.86 -9.84
CA GLU A 77 45.36 35.88 -8.72
C GLU A 77 44.62 36.08 -7.40
N ASP A 78 44.95 35.28 -6.39
CA ASP A 78 44.40 35.37 -5.03
C ASP A 78 44.79 36.71 -4.40
N THR A 79 43.82 37.43 -3.85
CA THR A 79 44.10 38.64 -3.08
C THR A 79 44.80 38.29 -1.78
N LYS A 80 45.78 39.11 -1.35
CA LYS A 80 46.48 38.91 -0.08
C LYS A 80 45.51 39.00 1.10
N ASP A 81 45.63 38.06 2.02
CA ASP A 81 44.87 38.05 3.26
C ASP A 81 45.20 39.27 4.11
N ILE A 82 44.16 39.87 4.68
CA ILE A 82 44.30 40.87 5.75
C ILE A 82 44.15 40.10 7.06
N PRO A 83 45.23 39.92 7.85
CA PRO A 83 45.12 39.17 9.09
C PRO A 83 44.20 39.91 10.05
N LEU A 84 43.23 39.20 10.62
CA LEU A 84 42.26 39.77 11.57
C LEU A 84 42.96 40.41 12.78
N THR A 85 44.17 39.93 13.11
CA THR A 85 45.02 40.49 14.17
C THR A 85 45.52 41.90 13.89
N SER A 86 45.49 42.37 12.63
CA SER A 86 45.84 43.75 12.26
C SER A 86 44.67 44.74 12.39
N LEU A 87 43.45 44.26 12.65
CA LEU A 87 42.27 45.09 12.80
C LEU A 87 42.21 45.70 14.20
N LYS A 88 41.83 46.97 14.29
CA LYS A 88 41.61 47.67 15.56
C LYS A 88 40.27 47.27 16.18
N ALA A 89 40.11 47.55 17.48
CA ALA A 89 38.82 47.39 18.15
C ALA A 89 37.74 48.22 17.41
N GLY A 90 36.68 47.54 16.96
CA GLY A 90 35.60 48.12 16.16
C GLY A 90 35.74 47.95 14.64
N GLU A 91 36.89 47.46 14.15
CA GLU A 91 37.08 47.10 12.74
C GLU A 91 36.74 45.62 12.51
N GLY A 92 36.16 45.31 11.34
CA GLY A 92 35.76 43.96 10.98
C GLY A 92 35.58 43.81 9.47
N VAL A 93 35.59 42.56 9.00
CA VAL A 93 35.33 42.21 7.60
C VAL A 93 33.99 41.50 7.54
N SER A 94 33.12 41.92 6.62
CA SER A 94 31.84 41.27 6.35
C SER A 94 31.84 40.70 4.93
N LEU A 95 31.52 39.41 4.81
CA LEU A 95 31.29 38.76 3.52
C LEU A 95 29.79 38.49 3.37
N LYS A 96 29.13 39.27 2.50
CA LYS A 96 27.74 39.03 2.15
C LYS A 96 27.67 38.08 0.95
N LEU A 97 26.88 37.02 1.10
CA LEU A 97 26.42 36.17 0.01
C LEU A 97 24.97 36.53 -0.34
N ASP A 98 24.67 36.70 -1.63
CA ASP A 98 23.28 36.79 -2.10
C ASP A 98 22.61 35.41 -2.18
N THR A 99 21.33 35.38 -2.56
CA THR A 99 20.54 34.13 -2.61
C THR A 99 21.09 33.14 -3.63
N GLY A 100 21.61 33.60 -4.78
CA GLY A 100 22.19 32.73 -5.80
C GLY A 100 23.55 32.18 -5.38
N GLU A 101 24.38 33.04 -4.77
CA GLU A 101 25.69 32.67 -4.24
C GLU A 101 25.57 31.65 -3.10
N LEU A 102 24.66 31.89 -2.15
CA LEU A 102 24.43 30.98 -1.03
C LEU A 102 23.88 29.64 -1.51
N HIS A 103 22.96 29.64 -2.47
CA HIS A 103 22.45 28.40 -3.06
C HIS A 103 23.55 27.61 -3.77
N SER A 104 24.40 28.29 -4.54
CA SER A 104 25.53 27.66 -5.26
C SER A 104 26.54 27.05 -4.29
N LEU A 105 26.86 27.76 -3.21
CA LEU A 105 27.74 27.27 -2.15
C LEU A 105 27.17 26.03 -1.46
N VAL A 106 25.93 26.11 -0.96
CA VAL A 106 25.30 25.02 -0.21
C VAL A 106 25.16 23.78 -1.08
N THR A 107 24.75 23.95 -2.33
CA THR A 107 24.59 22.84 -3.29
C THR A 107 25.93 22.17 -3.57
N SER A 108 26.97 22.97 -3.87
CA SER A 108 28.30 22.43 -4.16
C SER A 108 28.91 21.72 -2.96
N VAL A 109 28.81 22.31 -1.77
CA VAL A 109 29.33 21.70 -0.53
C VAL A 109 28.62 20.37 -0.24
N LYS A 110 27.29 20.30 -0.40
CA LYS A 110 26.53 19.07 -0.22
C LYS A 110 27.01 17.95 -1.16
N GLN A 111 27.22 18.27 -2.43
CA GLN A 111 27.73 17.32 -3.43
C GLN A 111 29.16 16.84 -3.10
N LEU A 112 30.01 17.68 -2.51
CA LEU A 112 31.34 17.26 -2.06
C LEU A 112 31.28 16.29 -0.87
N TYR A 113 30.33 16.47 0.06
CA TYR A 113 30.07 15.47 1.11
C TYR A 113 29.62 14.13 0.53
N GLU A 114 28.77 14.15 -0.49
CA GLU A 114 28.31 12.95 -1.21
C GLU A 114 29.47 12.25 -1.92
N LEU A 115 30.33 13.02 -2.58
CA LEU A 115 31.54 12.51 -3.25
C LEU A 115 32.47 11.82 -2.24
N HIS A 116 32.72 12.43 -1.08
CA HIS A 116 33.51 11.81 -0.02
C HIS A 116 32.84 10.53 0.51
N LEU A 117 31.52 10.53 0.72
CA LEU A 117 30.80 9.35 1.18
C LEU A 117 30.97 8.17 0.22
N GLN A 118 30.99 8.45 -1.09
CA GLN A 118 31.09 7.43 -2.12
C GLN A 118 32.53 6.96 -2.40
N TYR A 119 33.51 7.88 -2.39
CA TYR A 119 34.87 7.61 -2.88
C TYR A 119 35.98 7.86 -1.84
N GLY A 120 35.65 8.36 -0.65
CA GLY A 120 36.63 8.81 0.34
C GLY A 120 37.43 10.01 -0.17
N VAL A 121 38.72 10.08 0.18
CA VAL A 121 39.67 11.05 -0.37
C VAL A 121 40.22 10.52 -1.70
N PRO A 122 39.93 11.15 -2.86
CA PRO A 122 40.43 10.67 -4.14
C PRO A 122 41.96 10.75 -4.23
N THR A 123 42.57 9.80 -4.94
CA THR A 123 44.01 9.79 -5.23
C THR A 123 44.28 10.31 -6.64
N GLY A 124 45.34 11.10 -6.83
CA GLY A 124 45.64 11.74 -8.12
C GLY A 124 44.65 12.86 -8.48
N THR A 125 44.52 13.16 -9.77
CA THR A 125 43.57 14.14 -10.31
C THR A 125 42.40 13.42 -10.98
N ASN A 126 41.19 13.70 -10.53
CA ASN A 126 39.96 13.06 -11.01
C ASN A 126 38.89 14.11 -11.36
N GLU A 127 38.03 13.80 -12.32
CA GLU A 127 36.84 14.59 -12.64
C GLU A 127 35.59 13.80 -12.26
N PHE A 128 34.70 14.44 -11.49
CA PHE A 128 33.46 13.84 -11.01
C PHE A 128 32.26 14.62 -11.53
N THR A 129 31.29 13.91 -12.09
CA THR A 129 29.98 14.48 -12.46
C THR A 129 28.95 14.03 -11.44
N VAL A 130 28.45 14.95 -10.61
CA VAL A 130 27.45 14.62 -9.60
C VAL A 130 26.07 14.81 -10.21
N THR A 131 25.40 13.68 -10.49
CA THR A 131 23.98 13.67 -10.92
C THR A 131 23.08 13.49 -9.71
N ASP A 132 22.01 14.27 -9.60
CA ASP A 132 20.97 14.11 -8.56
C ASP A 132 20.35 12.70 -8.60
N LYS A 133 20.91 11.76 -7.84
CA LYS A 133 20.23 10.54 -7.34
C LYS A 133 20.89 10.08 -6.03
N ASN A 134 20.69 10.88 -4.98
CA ASN A 134 21.00 10.55 -3.58
C ASN A 134 20.15 9.41 -2.97
N VAL A 135 19.47 8.62 -3.80
CA VAL A 135 18.58 7.56 -3.31
C VAL A 135 19.41 6.42 -2.70
N THR A 136 20.58 6.14 -3.26
CA THR A 136 21.44 5.02 -2.81
C THR A 136 22.02 5.25 -1.41
N SER A 137 22.46 6.48 -1.09
CA SER A 137 23.02 6.82 0.21
C SER A 137 21.97 6.74 1.32
N VAL A 138 20.75 7.21 1.05
CA VAL A 138 19.60 7.06 1.96
C VAL A 138 19.26 5.59 2.17
N ILE A 139 19.17 4.79 1.10
CA ILE A 139 18.88 3.35 1.21
C ILE A 139 19.98 2.63 2.02
N GLN A 140 21.25 2.95 1.80
CA GLN A 140 22.34 2.33 2.56
C GLN A 140 22.27 2.67 4.05
N GLN A 141 21.90 3.89 4.42
CA GLN A 141 21.67 4.25 5.82
C GLN A 141 20.55 3.41 6.45
N PHE A 142 19.42 3.23 5.75
CA PHE A 142 18.34 2.36 6.22
C PHE A 142 18.72 0.89 6.34
N MET A 143 19.56 0.39 5.42
CA MET A 143 20.01 -1.01 5.44
C MET A 143 21.05 -1.30 6.53
N GLN A 144 21.80 -0.29 6.97
CA GLN A 144 22.84 -0.43 7.98
C GLN A 144 22.34 -0.22 9.41
N ASP A 145 21.24 0.51 9.58
CA ASP A 145 20.66 0.81 10.88
C ASP A 145 19.17 0.47 10.90
N SER A 146 18.85 -0.76 11.34
CA SER A 146 17.46 -1.21 11.48
C SER A 146 16.67 -0.39 12.50
N SER A 147 17.34 0.27 13.46
CA SER A 147 16.66 1.09 14.47
C SER A 147 16.04 2.36 13.89
N LEU A 148 16.49 2.80 12.70
CA LEU A 148 15.85 3.90 11.98
C LEU A 148 14.44 3.55 11.51
N LEU A 149 14.21 2.28 11.12
CA LEU A 149 12.88 1.81 10.77
C LEU A 149 11.98 1.76 12.02
N ASP A 150 12.50 1.26 13.13
CA ASP A 150 11.77 1.22 14.40
C ASP A 150 11.40 2.63 14.86
N GLN A 151 12.33 3.58 14.81
CA GLN A 151 12.08 4.99 15.14
C GLN A 151 11.05 5.65 14.21
N LEU A 152 11.03 5.31 12.92
CA LEU A 152 10.01 5.81 11.99
C LEU A 152 8.62 5.30 12.35
N VAL A 153 8.52 4.03 12.72
CA VAL A 153 7.27 3.39 13.15
C VAL A 153 6.81 3.99 14.49
N GLU A 154 7.70 4.09 15.47
CA GLU A 154 7.40 4.63 16.82
C GLU A 154 7.02 6.11 16.79
N GLN A 155 7.64 6.92 15.94
CA GLN A 155 7.31 8.34 15.77
C GLN A 155 6.00 8.57 14.99
N GLY A 156 5.29 7.50 14.60
CA GLY A 156 4.03 7.59 13.89
C GLY A 156 4.15 8.10 12.45
N LYS A 157 5.37 8.20 11.89
CA LYS A 157 5.64 8.65 10.52
C LYS A 157 5.40 7.52 9.50
N THR A 158 4.25 6.88 9.65
CA THR A 158 3.83 5.74 8.82
C THR A 158 3.33 6.17 7.44
N GLU A 159 3.20 7.47 7.18
CA GLU A 159 2.76 8.01 5.90
C GLU A 159 3.63 7.53 4.73
N LEU A 160 4.96 7.43 4.91
CA LEU A 160 5.85 6.91 3.86
C LEU A 160 5.55 5.46 3.53
N PHE A 161 5.28 4.63 4.55
CA PHE A 161 4.88 3.24 4.35
C PHE A 161 3.53 3.15 3.65
N ILE A 162 2.53 3.93 4.11
CA ILE A 162 1.18 3.96 3.52
C ILE A 162 1.23 4.39 2.05
N GLU A 163 1.95 5.48 1.74
CA GLU A 163 2.11 5.96 0.37
C GLU A 163 2.88 4.96 -0.49
N SER A 164 3.86 4.24 0.07
CA SER A 164 4.56 3.16 -0.64
C SER A 164 3.63 2.00 -1.00
N VAL A 165 2.78 1.56 -0.05
CA VAL A 165 1.80 0.50 -0.30
C VAL A 165 0.74 0.95 -1.32
N LYS A 166 0.24 2.18 -1.23
CA LYS A 166 -0.68 2.75 -2.24
C LYS A 166 -0.03 2.83 -3.61
N TRP A 167 1.22 3.30 -3.67
CA TRP A 167 1.98 3.35 -4.91
C TRP A 167 2.10 1.96 -5.54
N ILE A 168 2.41 0.92 -4.75
CA ILE A 168 2.44 -0.47 -5.23
C ILE A 168 1.07 -0.90 -5.77
N SER A 169 -0.02 -0.57 -5.07
CA SER A 169 -1.39 -0.93 -5.44
C SER A 169 -1.89 -0.22 -6.70
N ASP A 170 -1.53 1.05 -6.88
CA ASP A 170 -2.03 1.91 -7.98
C ASP A 170 -1.16 1.83 -9.23
N HIS A 171 -0.02 1.12 -9.17
CA HIS A 171 0.91 1.01 -10.29
C HIS A 171 0.35 0.14 -11.42
N LYS A 172 0.26 0.73 -12.62
CA LYS A 172 -0.19 0.06 -13.84
C LYS A 172 0.76 -1.04 -14.34
N ASP A 173 2.03 -1.01 -13.91
CA ASP A 173 3.05 -1.99 -14.28
C ASP A 173 3.32 -2.96 -13.12
N SER A 174 2.35 -3.83 -12.86
CA SER A 174 2.47 -4.90 -11.87
C SER A 174 3.58 -5.90 -12.22
N GLY A 175 3.94 -6.03 -13.51
CA GLY A 175 4.97 -6.97 -13.98
C GLY A 175 6.36 -6.70 -13.43
N GLN A 176 6.79 -5.43 -13.41
CA GLN A 176 8.08 -5.05 -12.82
C GLN A 176 8.14 -5.29 -11.31
N ILE A 177 7.05 -4.98 -10.60
CA ILE A 177 6.95 -5.20 -9.15
C ILE A 177 7.00 -6.69 -8.83
N ILE A 178 6.22 -7.51 -9.55
CA ILE A 178 6.25 -8.97 -9.42
C ILE A 178 7.66 -9.52 -9.68
N GLY A 179 8.34 -9.03 -10.72
CA GLY A 179 9.72 -9.41 -11.04
C GLY A 179 10.70 -9.15 -9.89
N LYS A 180 10.52 -8.05 -9.14
CA LYS A 180 11.33 -7.74 -7.95
C LYS A 180 10.93 -8.57 -6.74
N LEU A 181 9.63 -8.77 -6.48
CA LEU A 181 9.15 -9.60 -5.37
C LEU A 181 9.65 -11.04 -5.47
N ARG A 182 9.82 -11.58 -6.69
CA ARG A 182 10.41 -12.91 -6.93
C ARG A 182 11.86 -13.06 -6.45
N GLN A 183 12.55 -11.97 -6.14
CA GLN A 183 13.92 -12.00 -5.57
C GLN A 183 13.90 -12.16 -4.05
N ILE A 184 12.76 -11.92 -3.41
CA ILE A 184 12.55 -12.15 -1.97
C ILE A 184 12.33 -13.64 -1.75
N ASN A 185 12.86 -14.19 -0.66
CA ASN A 185 12.63 -15.60 -0.31
C ASN A 185 11.15 -15.83 0.05
N ILE A 186 10.72 -17.09 -0.05
CA ILE A 186 9.31 -17.46 0.13
C ILE A 186 8.82 -17.24 1.56
N ASP A 187 9.70 -17.40 2.56
CA ASP A 187 9.35 -17.28 3.98
C ASP A 187 9.03 -15.81 4.33
N ASP A 188 9.81 -14.86 3.82
CA ASP A 188 9.58 -13.44 4.04
C ASP A 188 8.36 -12.93 3.25
N LEU A 189 8.13 -13.44 2.03
CA LEU A 189 6.88 -13.19 1.31
C LEU A 189 5.66 -13.74 2.08
N SER A 190 5.80 -14.90 2.71
CA SER A 190 4.74 -15.48 3.53
C SER A 190 4.43 -14.61 4.75
N LYS A 191 5.44 -14.08 5.44
CA LYS A 191 5.22 -13.13 6.56
C LYS A 191 4.48 -11.89 6.11
N ILE A 192 4.85 -11.31 4.96
CA ILE A 192 4.14 -10.15 4.38
C ILE A 192 2.68 -10.51 4.09
N ASN A 193 2.45 -11.67 3.47
CA ASN A 193 1.09 -12.15 3.19
C ASN A 193 0.25 -12.33 4.46
N SER A 194 0.84 -12.86 5.54
CA SER A 194 0.17 -13.00 6.84
C SER A 194 -0.22 -11.64 7.44
N VAL A 195 0.70 -10.68 7.48
CA VAL A 195 0.42 -9.33 8.02
C VAL A 195 -0.66 -8.62 7.20
N VAL A 196 -0.62 -8.72 5.87
CA VAL A 196 -1.65 -8.16 4.98
C VAL A 196 -2.99 -8.87 5.20
N GLY A 197 -2.99 -10.20 5.35
CA GLY A 197 -4.18 -11.00 5.65
C GLY A 197 -4.84 -10.58 6.97
N ILE A 198 -4.05 -10.46 8.04
CA ILE A 198 -4.50 -9.98 9.35
C ILE A 198 -5.10 -8.58 9.23
N ALA A 199 -4.43 -7.66 8.53
CA ALA A 199 -4.94 -6.30 8.33
C ALA A 199 -6.28 -6.29 7.56
N ASN A 200 -6.46 -7.18 6.59
CA ASN A 200 -7.73 -7.34 5.85
C ASN A 200 -8.84 -7.88 6.76
N PHE A 201 -8.57 -8.88 7.61
CA PHE A 201 -9.54 -9.38 8.58
C PHE A 201 -9.97 -8.30 9.59
N VAL A 202 -9.01 -7.54 10.13
CA VAL A 202 -9.32 -6.42 11.04
C VAL A 202 -10.21 -5.39 10.33
N LYS A 203 -9.84 -4.97 9.11
CA LYS A 203 -10.61 -3.99 8.35
C LYS A 203 -12.04 -4.46 8.06
N ILE A 204 -12.24 -5.72 7.67
CA ILE A 204 -13.59 -6.19 7.38
C ILE A 204 -14.43 -6.36 8.65
N LEU A 205 -13.83 -6.80 9.76
CA LEU A 205 -14.54 -6.89 11.04
C LEU A 205 -14.95 -5.51 11.54
N ASP A 206 -14.14 -4.48 11.32
CA ASP A 206 -14.53 -3.09 11.59
C ASP A 206 -15.70 -2.62 10.73
N VAL A 207 -15.72 -3.00 9.44
CA VAL A 207 -16.87 -2.73 8.55
C VAL A 207 -18.11 -3.43 9.07
N TRP A 208 -18.02 -4.71 9.44
CA TRP A 208 -19.11 -5.49 10.04
C TRP A 208 -19.66 -4.81 11.29
N ARG A 209 -18.79 -4.51 12.27
CA ARG A 209 -19.17 -3.88 13.55
C ARG A 209 -19.87 -2.54 13.36
N LYS A 210 -19.43 -1.72 12.39
CA LYS A 210 -20.03 -0.42 12.08
C LYS A 210 -21.38 -0.52 11.37
N ASN A 211 -21.64 -1.61 10.66
CA ASN A 211 -22.80 -1.75 9.78
C ASN A 211 -23.78 -2.82 10.23
N LYS A 212 -23.65 -3.37 11.45
CA LYS A 212 -24.46 -4.50 11.94
C LYS A 212 -25.98 -4.34 11.77
N THR A 213 -26.47 -3.11 11.88
CA THR A 213 -27.90 -2.75 11.73
C THR A 213 -28.23 -2.19 10.34
N ASN A 214 -27.41 -2.48 9.32
CA ASN A 214 -27.67 -2.03 7.97
C ASN A 214 -28.67 -2.99 7.28
N ALA A 215 -29.87 -2.48 7.01
CA ALA A 215 -30.96 -3.21 6.35
C ALA A 215 -30.90 -3.20 4.81
N ASP A 216 -29.87 -2.60 4.21
CA ASP A 216 -29.72 -2.55 2.75
C ASP A 216 -29.10 -3.86 2.22
N GLU A 217 -29.91 -4.68 1.55
CA GLU A 217 -29.48 -5.94 0.93
C GLU A 217 -28.43 -5.71 -0.16
N GLU A 218 -28.57 -4.65 -0.94
CA GLU A 218 -27.61 -4.35 -2.02
C GLU A 218 -26.25 -3.98 -1.45
N TYR A 219 -26.21 -3.25 -0.33
CA TYR A 219 -24.96 -2.96 0.38
C TYR A 219 -24.21 -4.25 0.75
N TRP A 220 -24.89 -5.24 1.32
CA TRP A 220 -24.26 -6.50 1.73
C TRP A 220 -23.83 -7.35 0.54
N GLN A 221 -24.66 -7.42 -0.50
CA GLN A 221 -24.30 -8.09 -1.75
C GLN A 221 -23.05 -7.46 -2.37
N GLN A 222 -22.96 -6.14 -2.45
CA GLN A 222 -21.78 -5.45 -3.00
C GLN A 222 -20.55 -5.66 -2.13
N LEU A 223 -20.67 -5.54 -0.80
CA LEU A 223 -19.57 -5.77 0.13
C LEU A 223 -19.01 -7.19 -0.01
N LEU A 224 -19.87 -8.20 -0.01
CA LEU A 224 -19.47 -9.60 -0.09
C LEU A 224 -19.05 -10.02 -1.50
N THR A 225 -19.46 -9.29 -2.56
CA THR A 225 -18.89 -9.42 -3.90
C THR A 225 -17.44 -8.96 -3.93
N ASN A 226 -17.18 -7.75 -3.43
CA ASN A 226 -15.85 -7.14 -3.40
C ASN A 226 -14.88 -7.88 -2.47
N HIS A 227 -15.41 -8.64 -1.51
CA HIS A 227 -14.66 -9.41 -0.54
C HIS A 227 -15.11 -10.88 -0.49
N SER A 228 -15.24 -11.52 -1.65
CA SER A 228 -15.79 -12.87 -1.81
C SER A 228 -15.04 -13.98 -1.06
N TRP A 229 -13.79 -13.73 -0.63
CA TRP A 229 -13.02 -14.60 0.27
C TRP A 229 -13.63 -14.73 1.67
N ILE A 230 -14.52 -13.81 2.07
CA ILE A 230 -15.28 -13.92 3.32
C ILE A 230 -16.22 -15.12 3.23
N LEU A 231 -16.95 -15.21 2.11
CA LEU A 231 -17.91 -16.26 1.86
C LEU A 231 -17.24 -17.62 1.65
N SER A 232 -15.96 -17.68 1.23
CA SER A 232 -15.25 -18.96 1.19
C SER A 232 -15.09 -19.59 2.57
N GLN A 233 -15.10 -18.80 3.66
CA GLN A 233 -15.03 -19.29 5.04
C GLN A 233 -16.30 -20.02 5.49
N VAL A 234 -17.38 -19.87 4.73
CA VAL A 234 -18.61 -20.64 4.96
C VAL A 234 -18.38 -22.11 4.64
N PHE A 235 -17.62 -22.41 3.60
CA PHE A 235 -17.56 -23.74 3.03
C PHE A 235 -16.44 -24.58 3.65
N ALA A 236 -16.74 -25.86 3.91
CA ALA A 236 -15.73 -26.85 4.26
C ALA A 236 -14.90 -27.35 3.06
N GLN A 237 -15.16 -26.82 1.85
CA GLN A 237 -14.53 -27.22 0.59
C GLN A 237 -13.86 -26.01 -0.07
N PRO A 238 -12.83 -26.21 -0.91
CA PRO A 238 -12.11 -25.14 -1.61
C PRO A 238 -12.98 -24.56 -2.75
N LEU A 239 -13.94 -23.73 -2.37
CA LEU A 239 -14.88 -23.06 -3.27
C LEU A 239 -14.40 -21.63 -3.54
N VAL A 240 -14.27 -21.28 -4.82
CA VAL A 240 -13.95 -19.91 -5.26
C VAL A 240 -15.17 -19.29 -5.92
N LEU A 241 -15.28 -17.96 -5.85
CA LEU A 241 -16.31 -17.24 -6.57
C LEU A 241 -16.14 -17.52 -8.07
N PHE A 242 -17.18 -18.09 -8.69
CA PHE A 242 -17.18 -18.37 -10.12
C PHE A 242 -17.87 -17.24 -10.89
N LYS A 243 -19.08 -16.84 -10.48
CA LYS A 243 -19.81 -15.69 -11.04
C LYS A 243 -20.71 -15.06 -9.98
N ASP A 244 -20.83 -13.73 -9.99
CA ASP A 244 -21.80 -12.95 -9.23
C ASP A 244 -22.99 -12.54 -10.10
N LYS A 245 -24.16 -12.31 -9.47
CA LYS A 245 -25.43 -11.92 -10.11
C LYS A 245 -25.76 -12.75 -11.36
N VAL A 246 -25.75 -14.08 -11.22
CA VAL A 246 -25.88 -15.01 -12.34
C VAL A 246 -27.33 -15.11 -12.78
N TYR A 247 -27.58 -14.71 -14.03
CA TYR A 247 -28.86 -14.92 -14.68
C TYR A 247 -29.02 -16.39 -15.09
N LEU A 248 -29.94 -17.11 -14.45
CA LEU A 248 -30.14 -18.53 -14.70
C LEU A 248 -31.23 -18.84 -15.73
N GLY A 249 -31.89 -17.81 -16.28
CA GLY A 249 -33.03 -17.99 -17.21
C GLY A 249 -34.39 -17.63 -16.61
N GLY A 250 -35.47 -18.02 -17.30
CA GLY A 250 -36.85 -17.86 -16.81
C GLY A 250 -37.54 -16.56 -17.23
N LYS A 251 -36.98 -15.80 -18.17
CA LYS A 251 -37.67 -14.65 -18.77
C LYS A 251 -38.98 -15.09 -19.41
N GLY A 252 -40.08 -14.46 -19.02
CA GLY A 252 -41.35 -14.52 -19.74
C GLY A 252 -41.20 -13.94 -21.16
N LEU A 253 -42.23 -14.14 -21.99
CA LEU A 253 -42.29 -13.59 -23.35
C LEU A 253 -42.13 -12.05 -23.38
N ASP A 254 -42.36 -11.39 -22.25
CA ASP A 254 -42.25 -9.95 -22.01
C ASP A 254 -40.90 -9.52 -21.41
N ASN A 255 -39.90 -10.40 -21.39
CA ASN A 255 -38.59 -10.17 -20.74
C ASN A 255 -38.67 -9.93 -19.21
N SER A 256 -39.78 -10.23 -18.54
CA SER A 256 -39.91 -10.11 -17.07
C SER A 256 -39.69 -11.46 -16.35
N GLY A 257 -39.44 -11.44 -15.04
CA GLY A 257 -39.42 -12.66 -14.21
C GLY A 257 -38.14 -13.50 -14.24
N GLY A 258 -37.03 -12.97 -14.77
CA GLY A 258 -35.75 -13.65 -14.75
C GLY A 258 -35.22 -13.94 -13.34
N LYS A 259 -34.73 -15.16 -13.11
CA LYS A 259 -34.15 -15.57 -11.83
C LYS A 259 -32.65 -15.27 -11.79
N VAL A 260 -32.22 -14.52 -10.78
CA VAL A 260 -30.82 -14.10 -10.60
C VAL A 260 -30.33 -14.58 -9.25
N VAL A 261 -29.31 -15.44 -9.24
CA VAL A 261 -28.63 -15.84 -7.99
C VAL A 261 -27.52 -14.85 -7.67
N ASP A 262 -27.37 -14.47 -6.40
CA ASP A 262 -26.36 -13.51 -5.97
C ASP A 262 -24.95 -14.03 -6.26
N PHE A 263 -24.66 -15.28 -5.87
CA PHE A 263 -23.35 -15.88 -6.12
C PHE A 263 -23.42 -17.35 -6.53
N LEU A 264 -22.63 -17.69 -7.54
CA LEU A 264 -22.29 -19.04 -7.94
C LEU A 264 -20.82 -19.29 -7.62
N TYR A 265 -20.55 -20.28 -6.77
CA TYR A 265 -19.22 -20.73 -6.41
C TYR A 265 -18.87 -22.00 -7.16
N LYS A 266 -17.59 -22.20 -7.47
CA LYS A 266 -17.08 -23.42 -8.12
C LYS A 266 -15.99 -24.03 -7.26
N ASN A 267 -16.06 -25.34 -7.07
CA ASN A 267 -15.03 -26.10 -6.39
C ASN A 267 -13.89 -26.29 -7.38
N GLU A 268 -12.71 -25.76 -7.08
CA GLU A 268 -11.58 -25.75 -8.03
C GLU A 268 -11.08 -27.15 -8.39
N LEU A 269 -11.27 -28.13 -7.51
CA LEU A 269 -10.78 -29.49 -7.73
C LEU A 269 -11.78 -30.37 -8.49
N THR A 270 -13.07 -30.14 -8.30
CA THR A 270 -14.13 -31.02 -8.87
C THR A 270 -14.96 -30.35 -9.96
N GLU A 271 -14.85 -29.02 -10.08
CA GLU A 271 -15.67 -28.13 -10.90
C GLU A 271 -17.15 -28.06 -10.47
N SER A 272 -17.51 -28.70 -9.34
CA SER A 272 -18.90 -28.71 -8.85
C SER A 272 -19.29 -27.34 -8.31
N VAL A 273 -20.50 -26.88 -8.62
CA VAL A 273 -20.98 -25.56 -8.19
C VAL A 273 -21.76 -25.57 -6.87
N ALA A 274 -21.70 -24.46 -6.15
CA ALA A 274 -22.52 -24.13 -4.99
C ALA A 274 -23.14 -22.74 -5.17
N MET A 275 -24.23 -22.45 -4.48
CA MET A 275 -25.02 -21.23 -4.66
C MET A 275 -25.21 -20.53 -3.31
N ILE A 276 -25.07 -19.21 -3.30
CA ILE A 276 -25.32 -18.38 -2.11
C ILE A 276 -26.38 -17.34 -2.44
N GLU A 277 -27.38 -17.27 -1.58
CA GLU A 277 -28.39 -16.20 -1.51
C GLU A 277 -28.10 -15.35 -0.27
N ILE A 278 -28.01 -14.03 -0.44
CA ILE A 278 -27.65 -13.09 0.62
C ILE A 278 -28.82 -12.16 0.90
N LYS A 279 -29.22 -12.10 2.17
CA LYS A 279 -30.17 -11.12 2.70
C LYS A 279 -29.43 -10.09 3.55
N THR A 280 -30.03 -9.66 4.65
CA THR A 280 -29.45 -8.65 5.53
C THR A 280 -29.32 -9.18 6.95
N PRO A 281 -28.43 -8.58 7.77
CA PRO A 281 -28.37 -8.87 9.21
C PRO A 281 -29.68 -8.59 9.93
N GLU A 282 -30.47 -7.63 9.43
CA GLU A 282 -31.79 -7.29 9.99
C GLU A 282 -32.92 -8.21 9.51
N THR A 283 -32.63 -9.16 8.61
CA THR A 283 -33.64 -10.12 8.14
C THR A 283 -34.17 -10.93 9.30
N LYS A 284 -35.49 -10.90 9.48
CA LYS A 284 -36.16 -11.69 10.51
C LYS A 284 -36.06 -13.16 10.14
N ILE A 285 -35.47 -13.96 11.03
CA ILE A 285 -35.30 -15.41 10.86
C ILE A 285 -36.33 -16.22 11.66
N MET A 286 -36.86 -15.67 12.75
CA MET A 286 -37.90 -16.29 13.59
C MET A 286 -39.18 -15.45 13.61
N ALA A 287 -40.33 -16.12 13.61
CA ALA A 287 -41.65 -15.52 13.75
C ALA A 287 -42.15 -15.59 15.21
N SER A 288 -43.46 -15.40 15.39
CA SER A 288 -44.13 -15.58 16.69
C SER A 288 -44.10 -17.03 17.16
N GLU A 289 -44.36 -17.23 18.44
CA GLU A 289 -44.65 -18.56 18.97
C GLU A 289 -45.80 -19.18 18.18
N TYR A 290 -45.62 -20.43 17.76
CA TYR A 290 -46.66 -21.22 17.14
C TYR A 290 -47.51 -21.89 18.22
N ARG A 291 -46.87 -22.68 19.10
CA ARG A 291 -47.53 -23.35 20.22
C ARG A 291 -46.53 -23.94 21.21
N ASN A 292 -46.82 -23.89 22.51
CA ASN A 292 -46.08 -24.59 23.57
C ASN A 292 -44.57 -24.35 23.49
N LYS A 293 -44.15 -23.08 23.42
CA LYS A 293 -42.75 -22.66 23.26
C LYS A 293 -42.08 -23.08 21.94
N VAL A 294 -42.81 -23.66 20.99
CA VAL A 294 -42.31 -23.89 19.63
C VAL A 294 -42.54 -22.64 18.80
N TYR A 295 -41.49 -22.15 18.13
CA TYR A 295 -41.54 -20.95 17.30
C TYR A 295 -41.48 -21.29 15.81
N SER A 296 -42.25 -20.55 15.02
CA SER A 296 -42.20 -20.67 13.56
C SER A 296 -41.00 -19.91 12.98
N ILE A 297 -40.56 -20.33 11.79
CA ILE A 297 -39.58 -19.59 10.98
C ILE A 297 -40.28 -18.42 10.29
N HIS A 298 -39.61 -17.27 10.20
CA HIS A 298 -40.16 -16.10 9.53
C HIS A 298 -40.28 -16.31 8.01
N SER A 299 -41.27 -15.66 7.38
CA SER A 299 -41.52 -15.75 5.94
C SER A 299 -40.35 -15.30 5.09
N ASP A 300 -39.56 -14.33 5.57
CA ASP A 300 -38.42 -13.80 4.81
C ASP A 300 -37.33 -14.86 4.65
N LEU A 301 -37.02 -15.61 5.72
CA LEU A 301 -36.07 -16.70 5.67
C LEU A 301 -36.58 -17.87 4.83
N THR A 302 -37.85 -18.29 5.00
CA THR A 302 -38.41 -19.38 4.17
C THR A 302 -38.54 -18.97 2.70
N GLY A 303 -38.77 -17.68 2.42
CA GLY A 303 -38.72 -17.09 1.09
C GLY A 303 -37.33 -17.22 0.46
N ALA A 304 -36.28 -16.80 1.17
CA ALA A 304 -34.89 -16.92 0.70
C ALA A 304 -34.48 -18.38 0.45
N ILE A 305 -34.90 -19.31 1.33
CA ILE A 305 -34.70 -20.75 1.16
C ILE A 305 -35.38 -21.26 -0.11
N THR A 306 -36.64 -20.85 -0.33
CA THR A 306 -37.40 -21.25 -1.52
C THR A 306 -36.78 -20.67 -2.79
N GLN A 307 -36.29 -19.44 -2.73
CA GLN A 307 -35.59 -18.76 -3.82
C GLN A 307 -34.31 -19.51 -4.22
N VAL A 308 -33.41 -19.81 -3.28
CA VAL A 308 -32.16 -20.52 -3.60
C VAL A 308 -32.42 -21.94 -4.12
N LEU A 309 -33.46 -22.63 -3.61
CA LEU A 309 -33.88 -23.94 -4.13
C LEU A 309 -34.47 -23.84 -5.54
N ALA A 310 -35.22 -22.79 -5.85
CA ALA A 310 -35.73 -22.53 -7.20
C ALA A 310 -34.60 -22.23 -8.19
N TYR A 311 -33.50 -21.62 -7.74
CA TYR A 311 -32.30 -21.41 -8.54
C TYR A 311 -31.56 -22.72 -8.79
N LYS A 312 -31.42 -23.55 -7.76
CA LYS A 312 -30.85 -24.89 -7.87
C LYS A 312 -31.59 -25.77 -8.88
N GLU A 313 -32.92 -25.80 -8.79
CA GLU A 313 -33.76 -26.57 -9.72
C GLU A 313 -33.55 -26.10 -11.16
N GLN A 314 -33.52 -24.78 -11.36
CA GLN A 314 -33.36 -24.18 -12.68
C GLN A 314 -31.97 -24.42 -13.28
N ILE A 315 -30.88 -24.21 -12.53
CA ILE A 315 -29.53 -24.47 -13.04
C ILE A 315 -29.32 -25.96 -13.36
N GLN A 316 -29.97 -26.87 -12.62
CA GLN A 316 -29.96 -28.30 -12.94
C GLN A 316 -30.69 -28.61 -14.24
N ARG A 317 -31.85 -27.98 -14.46
CA ARG A 317 -32.64 -28.13 -15.68
C ARG A 317 -31.92 -27.58 -16.91
N ASP A 318 -31.35 -26.39 -16.77
CA ASP A 318 -30.79 -25.62 -17.89
C ASP A 318 -29.29 -25.88 -18.11
N TYR A 319 -28.66 -26.75 -17.30
CA TYR A 319 -27.22 -27.02 -17.31
C TYR A 319 -26.64 -27.28 -18.71
N ASN A 320 -27.28 -28.15 -19.49
CA ASN A 320 -26.81 -28.48 -20.84
C ASN A 320 -26.82 -27.27 -21.77
N SER A 321 -27.82 -26.40 -21.66
CA SER A 321 -27.92 -25.17 -22.44
C SER A 321 -26.87 -24.16 -22.00
N LEU A 322 -26.73 -23.93 -20.68
CA LEU A 322 -25.74 -23.01 -20.11
C LEU A 322 -24.31 -23.41 -20.49
N ARG A 323 -24.00 -24.72 -20.49
CA ARG A 323 -22.69 -25.25 -20.88
C ARG A 323 -22.36 -25.05 -22.36
N LEU A 324 -23.35 -24.94 -23.24
CA LEU A 324 -23.15 -24.62 -24.66
C LEU A 324 -22.92 -23.11 -24.90
N GLN A 325 -23.30 -22.27 -23.94
CA GLN A 325 -23.23 -20.81 -24.05
C GLN A 325 -21.97 -20.22 -23.40
N THR A 326 -21.11 -21.03 -22.80
CA THR A 326 -19.90 -20.58 -22.12
C THR A 326 -18.72 -21.49 -22.42
N GLU A 327 -17.52 -20.93 -22.47
CA GLU A 327 -16.27 -21.69 -22.54
C GLU A 327 -15.82 -22.19 -21.16
N ASP A 328 -16.39 -21.64 -20.08
CA ASP A 328 -16.09 -22.01 -18.70
C ASP A 328 -16.49 -23.45 -18.37
N THR A 329 -15.61 -24.20 -17.69
CA THR A 329 -15.94 -25.53 -17.17
C THR A 329 -16.55 -25.45 -15.77
N PHE A 330 -17.74 -26.04 -15.63
CA PHE A 330 -18.43 -26.22 -14.34
C PHE A 330 -19.36 -27.44 -14.40
N LYS A 331 -19.68 -28.01 -13.23
CA LYS A 331 -20.57 -29.17 -13.08
C LYS A 331 -21.69 -28.86 -12.10
N VAL A 332 -22.91 -29.21 -12.50
CA VAL A 332 -24.11 -29.04 -11.67
C VAL A 332 -24.51 -30.39 -11.08
N LEU A 333 -23.76 -30.82 -10.05
CA LEU A 333 -23.99 -32.09 -9.36
C LEU A 333 -24.67 -31.84 -8.01
N ASN A 334 -26.00 -31.67 -8.05
CA ASN A 334 -26.81 -31.36 -6.86
C ASN A 334 -26.21 -30.21 -6.01
N PRO A 335 -26.14 -28.98 -6.54
CA PRO A 335 -25.44 -27.86 -5.89
C PRO A 335 -25.84 -27.66 -4.43
N LYS A 336 -24.85 -27.42 -3.57
CA LYS A 336 -25.10 -26.97 -2.19
C LYS A 336 -25.69 -25.56 -2.25
N CYS A 337 -26.77 -25.33 -1.51
CA CYS A 337 -27.38 -24.01 -1.38
C CYS A 337 -27.04 -23.41 -0.02
N ILE A 338 -26.72 -22.13 0.02
CA ILE A 338 -26.44 -21.40 1.25
C ILE A 338 -27.31 -20.15 1.28
N VAL A 339 -27.88 -19.87 2.45
CA VAL A 339 -28.59 -18.64 2.74
C VAL A 339 -27.84 -17.92 3.85
N VAL A 340 -27.41 -16.68 3.58
CA VAL A 340 -26.82 -15.79 4.58
C VAL A 340 -27.87 -14.76 4.99
N ALA A 341 -28.42 -14.87 6.20
CA ALA A 341 -29.55 -14.04 6.63
C ALA A 341 -29.64 -13.90 8.16
N GLY A 342 -29.97 -12.69 8.62
CA GLY A 342 -30.24 -12.39 10.02
C GLY A 342 -29.02 -12.46 10.94
N CYS A 343 -29.27 -12.33 12.24
CA CYS A 343 -28.29 -12.52 13.30
C CYS A 343 -28.83 -13.44 14.40
N LEU A 344 -27.98 -14.32 14.95
CA LEU A 344 -28.30 -15.17 16.10
C LEU A 344 -28.47 -14.39 17.39
N GLU A 345 -27.74 -13.28 17.57
CA GLU A 345 -27.79 -12.47 18.81
C GLU A 345 -29.20 -12.02 19.21
N ASN A 346 -30.11 -11.93 18.24
CA ASN A 346 -31.51 -11.55 18.43
C ASN A 346 -32.39 -12.72 18.92
N LEU A 347 -31.83 -13.92 19.03
CA LEU A 347 -32.50 -15.15 19.45
C LEU A 347 -32.01 -15.60 20.82
N SER A 348 -32.94 -15.99 21.68
CA SER A 348 -32.64 -16.58 22.99
C SER A 348 -33.64 -17.66 23.36
N GLY A 349 -33.21 -18.56 24.25
CA GLY A 349 -34.02 -19.66 24.77
C GLY A 349 -34.67 -20.50 23.67
N GLU A 350 -35.98 -20.63 23.76
CA GLU A 350 -36.80 -21.52 22.90
C GLU A 350 -36.85 -21.08 21.43
N LYS A 351 -36.65 -19.78 21.15
CA LYS A 351 -36.52 -19.28 19.77
C LYS A 351 -35.23 -19.78 19.13
N LEU A 352 -34.12 -19.69 19.85
CA LEU A 352 -32.83 -20.21 19.38
C LEU A 352 -32.91 -21.74 19.21
N HIS A 353 -33.52 -22.45 20.16
CA HIS A 353 -33.73 -23.89 20.05
C HIS A 353 -34.55 -24.28 18.82
N SER A 354 -35.67 -23.59 18.55
CA SER A 354 -36.51 -23.82 17.38
C SER A 354 -35.75 -23.53 16.07
N PHE A 355 -34.93 -22.47 16.04
CA PHE A 355 -34.09 -22.14 14.89
C PHE A 355 -33.03 -23.21 14.60
N GLU A 356 -32.30 -23.64 15.63
CA GLU A 356 -31.29 -24.71 15.55
C GLU A 356 -31.89 -26.01 15.03
N LEU A 357 -33.04 -26.42 15.59
CA LEU A 357 -33.72 -27.64 15.16
C LEU A 357 -34.10 -27.56 13.67
N PHE A 358 -34.72 -26.44 13.26
CA PHE A 358 -35.13 -26.25 11.88
C PHE A 358 -33.94 -26.31 10.91
N ARG A 359 -32.88 -25.52 11.15
CA ARG A 359 -31.76 -25.41 10.21
C ARG A 359 -30.93 -26.69 10.12
N ARG A 360 -30.82 -27.45 11.21
CA ARG A 360 -30.07 -28.73 11.23
C ARG A 360 -30.75 -29.84 10.43
N GLU A 361 -32.08 -29.80 10.30
CA GLU A 361 -32.84 -30.76 9.49
C GLU A 361 -32.80 -30.44 7.98
N MET A 362 -32.27 -29.27 7.59
CA MET A 362 -32.13 -28.88 6.19
C MET A 362 -30.96 -29.61 5.53
N LYS A 363 -31.26 -30.62 4.71
CA LYS A 363 -30.23 -31.44 4.03
C LYS A 363 -29.44 -30.67 2.97
N ASN A 364 -30.15 -29.90 2.14
CA ASN A 364 -29.59 -29.32 0.91
C ASN A 364 -29.37 -27.81 0.98
N VAL A 365 -29.82 -27.16 2.05
CA VAL A 365 -29.68 -25.72 2.28
C VAL A 365 -28.99 -25.53 3.62
N GLU A 366 -27.92 -24.76 3.62
CA GLU A 366 -27.22 -24.35 4.82
C GLU A 366 -27.60 -22.91 5.14
N ILE A 367 -28.00 -22.65 6.39
CA ILE A 367 -28.45 -21.35 6.84
C ILE A 367 -27.42 -20.81 7.82
N ILE A 368 -26.82 -19.67 7.46
CA ILE A 368 -25.77 -19.02 8.24
C ILE A 368 -26.21 -17.59 8.51
N THR A 369 -26.04 -17.16 9.76
CA THR A 369 -26.30 -15.77 10.15
C THR A 369 -25.05 -14.91 9.95
N PHE A 370 -25.24 -13.60 9.84
CA PHE A 370 -24.12 -12.67 9.62
C PHE A 370 -23.13 -12.68 10.78
N ASP A 371 -23.60 -12.74 12.02
CA ASP A 371 -22.75 -12.84 13.20
C ASP A 371 -22.00 -14.17 13.28
N GLU A 372 -22.56 -15.28 12.79
CA GLU A 372 -21.80 -16.53 12.61
C GLU A 372 -20.72 -16.41 11.53
N LEU A 373 -21.05 -15.81 10.38
CA LEU A 373 -20.10 -15.62 9.27
C LEU A 373 -18.89 -14.78 9.72
N PHE A 374 -19.15 -13.63 10.33
CA PHE A 374 -18.08 -12.76 10.83
C PHE A 374 -17.42 -13.30 12.09
N GLY A 375 -18.13 -14.06 12.92
CA GLY A 375 -17.55 -14.77 14.07
C GLY A 375 -16.51 -15.82 13.66
N LYS A 376 -16.70 -16.50 12.52
CA LYS A 376 -15.66 -17.37 11.95
C LYS A 376 -14.40 -16.59 11.58
N ILE A 377 -14.55 -15.40 10.99
CA ILE A 377 -13.42 -14.54 10.63
C ILE A 377 -12.70 -14.04 11.88
N GLU A 378 -13.45 -13.66 12.92
CA GLU A 378 -12.90 -13.24 14.21
C GLU A 378 -12.10 -14.38 14.87
N ALA A 379 -12.62 -15.61 14.87
CA ALA A 379 -11.89 -16.77 15.39
C ALA A 379 -10.60 -17.07 14.60
N ILE A 380 -10.62 -16.92 13.27
CA ILE A 380 -9.41 -17.07 12.44
C ILE A 380 -8.40 -15.97 12.77
N LEU A 381 -8.86 -14.73 12.94
CA LEU A 381 -8.00 -13.60 13.31
C LEU A 381 -7.35 -13.83 14.69
N GLU A 382 -8.12 -14.24 15.69
CA GLU A 382 -7.61 -14.56 17.03
C GLU A 382 -6.54 -15.66 16.98
N PHE A 383 -6.78 -16.71 16.18
CA PHE A 383 -5.81 -17.78 15.96
C PHE A 383 -4.50 -17.24 15.35
N LEU A 384 -4.57 -16.46 14.28
CA LEU A 384 -3.39 -15.89 13.62
C LEU A 384 -2.62 -14.92 14.52
N GLN A 385 -3.33 -14.15 15.34
CA GLN A 385 -2.72 -13.24 16.31
C GLN A 385 -2.06 -13.97 17.47
N SER A 386 -2.50 -15.18 17.82
CA SER A 386 -1.86 -16.00 18.86
C SER A 386 -0.54 -16.65 18.42
N GLU A 387 -0.32 -16.77 17.11
CA GLU A 387 0.90 -17.31 16.51
C GLU A 387 1.95 -16.24 16.17
N THR A 388 1.61 -14.96 16.30
CA THR A 388 2.49 -13.82 16.03
C THR A 388 2.97 -13.21 17.34
#